data_AF-G0W9U3-F1
#
_entry.id   AF-G0W9U3-F1
#
_cell.length_a   1.000
_cell.length_b   1.000
_cell.length_c   1.000
_cell.angle_alpha   90.00
_cell.angle_beta   90.00
_cell.angle_gamma   90.00
#
_symmetry.space_group_name_H-M   'P 1'
#
loop_
_entity.id
_entity.type
_entity.pdbx_description
1 polymer ?
#
loop_
_entity_poly.entity_id
_entity_poly.type
_entity_poly.pdbx_seq_one_letter_code
_entity_poly.pdbx_strand_id
1 'polypeptide(L)'
;MSNYVFWPRELRDKEKRYESNESIVALAISLEGANTVVLDVLPQELFLHDINLKSPYSLVAIRPKGSNMWVFEDEDSFIIEFLAPPLKSMRFFSLEPIPLILPEKETTDENLLPLAADNFQLLSNHIRYHTTDSRLRATLRLINLFHKHVQELKDLYPTLFTNETIALDYTKVDYMYTWYTSTGLHRFIGCTFLYVSVCICQTAKLVSNSLSTLSIPLVDISATARQIDLRCQQLCYFPLQYVQIKNKISSLWSKEHPSNASEKTDILKEDLPSQYYPEYIRFFNTIWLILNDISFGLILAAIIGQYFDFIISMFHFVVHFFINNILIKGSKTLANNPFGVKLNEELGVFLSDIFLWIISFFYESFIEPITRENNLGIFLKITIQVTCCIGCSFGISMIVDFFSILFLPIYIFYHISRKLYHWDLSIMLSLFYLFCGKKNNVLRDRIDHNYFQLDQMLVGTVLFIILLFLTPTVLAFYVFYTFLQMTVVSVEIGLESLIALINHFPLFVLMLRLKDPKRIPGGISIVKKVTDIHTNEAYVLQLQNSPIKIGTMFKPYSALMTQMKINYFSVGTVKKIAGGLPIMMNRNKLYYILYSSLPKTSPSILELYLPLKDALVGKQQE
;
A
#
# COMPACT_ATOMS: atom_id res chain seq x y z
N MET A 1 -20.53 -35.95 -13.30
CA MET A 1 -19.87 -34.82 -12.61
C MET A 1 -20.90 -34.25 -11.67
N SER A 2 -20.63 -34.18 -10.37
CA SER A 2 -21.59 -33.71 -9.36
C SER A 2 -22.17 -32.33 -9.73
N ASN A 3 -23.48 -32.23 -9.92
CA ASN A 3 -24.15 -30.96 -10.18
C ASN A 3 -24.44 -30.29 -8.83
N TYR A 4 -23.70 -29.20 -8.56
CA TYR A 4 -23.98 -28.36 -7.39
C TYR A 4 -25.10 -27.38 -7.72
N VAL A 5 -26.12 -27.34 -6.86
CA VAL A 5 -27.23 -26.40 -6.92
C VAL A 5 -27.04 -25.39 -5.80
N PHE A 6 -26.88 -24.11 -6.16
CA PHE A 6 -26.73 -23.04 -5.20
C PHE A 6 -28.10 -22.52 -4.78
N TRP A 7 -28.40 -22.61 -3.49
CA TRP A 7 -29.72 -22.29 -2.92
C TRP A 7 -29.62 -21.09 -1.97
N PRO A 8 -30.32 -19.98 -2.22
CA PRO A 8 -30.32 -18.83 -1.33
C PRO A 8 -31.10 -19.14 -0.05
N ARG A 9 -30.51 -18.85 1.10
CA ARG A 9 -31.11 -19.13 2.41
C ARG A 9 -32.42 -18.38 2.63
N GLU A 10 -32.59 -17.22 2.00
CA GLU A 10 -33.80 -16.38 2.11
C GLU A 10 -35.05 -17.10 1.59
N LEU A 11 -34.90 -18.03 0.63
CA LEU A 11 -36.01 -18.81 0.10
C LEU A 11 -36.48 -19.90 1.07
N ARG A 12 -35.66 -20.34 2.03
CA ARG A 12 -36.09 -21.31 3.06
C ARG A 12 -37.21 -20.76 3.94
N ASP A 13 -37.21 -19.45 4.20
CA ASP A 13 -38.28 -18.80 4.96
C ASP A 13 -39.56 -18.69 4.11
N LYS A 14 -39.42 -18.56 2.78
CA LYS A 14 -40.53 -18.58 1.82
C LYS A 14 -41.11 -20.00 1.69
N GLU A 15 -40.27 -21.02 1.64
CA GLU A 15 -40.65 -22.45 1.61
C GLU A 15 -41.49 -22.88 2.82
N LYS A 16 -41.25 -22.29 3.99
CA LYS A 16 -42.02 -22.54 5.22
C LYS A 16 -43.41 -21.89 5.20
N ARG A 17 -43.60 -20.83 4.41
CA ARG A 17 -44.91 -20.15 4.28
C ARG A 17 -45.90 -20.94 3.44
N TYR A 18 -45.41 -21.73 2.49
CA TYR A 18 -46.20 -22.70 1.75
C TYR A 18 -46.31 -23.97 2.60
N GLU A 19 -47.38 -24.08 3.40
CA GLU A 19 -47.71 -25.27 4.19
C GLU A 19 -47.82 -26.51 3.27
N SER A 20 -47.73 -27.71 3.87
CA SER A 20 -47.61 -29.06 3.26
C SER A 20 -48.66 -29.45 2.20
N ASN A 21 -49.62 -28.58 1.87
CA ASN A 21 -50.78 -28.83 1.04
C ASN A 21 -50.63 -28.39 -0.44
N GLU A 22 -49.57 -27.68 -0.80
CA GLU A 22 -49.31 -27.22 -2.18
C GLU A 22 -47.99 -27.78 -2.72
N SER A 23 -48.00 -28.20 -3.99
CA SER A 23 -46.77 -28.56 -4.71
C SER A 23 -46.05 -27.29 -5.15
N ILE A 24 -44.78 -27.14 -4.79
CA ILE A 24 -43.95 -25.97 -5.13
C ILE A 24 -42.82 -26.37 -6.08
N VAL A 25 -42.38 -25.42 -6.88
CA VAL A 25 -41.31 -25.58 -7.87
C VAL A 25 -40.22 -24.54 -7.60
N ALA A 26 -38.96 -24.97 -7.72
CA ALA A 26 -37.79 -24.12 -7.64
C ALA A 26 -37.40 -23.65 -9.04
N LEU A 27 -37.49 -22.34 -9.24
CA LEU A 27 -37.09 -21.69 -10.48
C LEU A 27 -35.64 -21.21 -10.35
N ALA A 28 -34.81 -21.52 -11.35
CA ALA A 28 -33.39 -21.24 -11.34
C ALA A 28 -32.88 -20.65 -12.65
N ILE A 29 -31.70 -20.05 -12.57
CA ILE A 29 -30.90 -19.66 -13.74
C ILE A 29 -29.82 -20.72 -14.00
N SER A 30 -29.78 -21.21 -15.23
CA SER A 30 -28.79 -22.18 -15.70
C SER A 30 -28.11 -21.63 -16.95
N LEU A 31 -26.79 -21.45 -16.89
CA LEU A 31 -25.96 -20.90 -17.96
C LEU A 31 -24.80 -21.85 -18.26
N GLU A 32 -24.42 -21.95 -19.54
CA GLU A 32 -23.29 -22.76 -19.97
C GLU A 32 -22.00 -22.31 -19.26
N GLY A 33 -21.35 -23.23 -18.56
CA GLY A 33 -20.11 -22.95 -17.82
C GLY A 33 -20.30 -22.43 -16.40
N ALA A 34 -21.52 -22.33 -15.87
CA ALA A 34 -21.80 -22.05 -14.45
C ALA A 34 -22.55 -23.22 -13.78
N ASN A 35 -22.63 -23.20 -12.45
CA ASN A 35 -23.56 -24.05 -11.70
C ASN A 35 -24.92 -23.37 -11.58
N THR A 36 -25.96 -24.17 -11.43
CA THR A 36 -27.35 -23.72 -11.33
C THR A 36 -27.59 -22.94 -10.04
N VAL A 37 -28.20 -21.75 -10.16
CA VAL A 37 -28.52 -20.88 -9.01
C VAL A 37 -30.03 -20.69 -8.94
N VAL A 38 -30.64 -21.10 -7.81
CA VAL A 38 -32.09 -20.95 -7.59
C VAL A 38 -32.43 -19.49 -7.31
N LEU A 39 -33.39 -18.93 -8.03
CA LEU A 39 -33.81 -17.53 -7.94
C LEU A 39 -35.06 -17.34 -7.07
N ASP A 40 -36.06 -18.21 -7.23
CA ASP A 40 -37.29 -18.15 -6.42
C ASP A 40 -37.99 -19.51 -6.32
N VAL A 41 -38.93 -19.61 -5.37
CA VAL A 41 -39.79 -20.76 -5.12
C VAL A 41 -41.25 -20.33 -5.26
N LEU A 42 -41.98 -21.00 -6.15
CA LEU A 42 -43.35 -20.65 -6.53
C LEU A 42 -44.27 -21.89 -6.53
N PRO A 43 -45.58 -21.74 -6.30
CA PRO A 43 -46.53 -22.85 -6.42
C PRO A 43 -46.62 -23.35 -7.87
N GLN A 44 -46.68 -24.67 -8.03
CA GLN A 44 -46.72 -25.36 -9.33
C GLN A 44 -47.94 -24.97 -10.17
N GLU A 45 -49.03 -24.58 -9.51
CA GLU A 45 -50.29 -24.19 -10.17
C GLU A 45 -50.13 -23.00 -11.12
N LEU A 46 -49.19 -22.09 -10.83
CA LEU A 46 -48.90 -20.92 -11.68
C LEU A 46 -48.28 -21.29 -13.04
N PHE A 47 -47.71 -22.50 -13.16
CA PHE A 47 -47.06 -22.98 -14.39
C PHE A 47 -47.95 -23.89 -15.23
N LEU A 48 -49.17 -24.21 -14.78
CA LEU A 48 -50.13 -25.04 -15.51
C LEU A 48 -50.80 -24.30 -16.69
N HIS A 49 -50.67 -22.98 -16.76
CA HIS A 49 -51.20 -22.13 -17.82
C HIS A 49 -50.12 -21.72 -18.85
N ASP A 50 -49.62 -22.65 -19.66
CA ASP A 50 -48.79 -22.40 -20.87
C ASP A 50 -47.64 -21.35 -20.75
N ILE A 51 -46.99 -21.22 -19.59
CA ILE A 51 -45.83 -20.34 -19.43
C ILE A 51 -44.56 -21.11 -19.83
N ASN A 52 -44.16 -20.99 -21.10
CA ASN A 52 -42.85 -21.49 -21.55
C ASN A 52 -41.74 -20.54 -21.08
N LEU A 53 -40.98 -20.97 -20.08
CA LEU A 53 -39.76 -20.28 -19.63
C LEU A 53 -38.73 -20.29 -20.77
N LYS A 54 -38.22 -19.12 -21.12
CA LYS A 54 -37.14 -18.99 -22.11
C LYS A 54 -35.79 -19.19 -21.40
N SER A 55 -34.87 -19.88 -22.07
CA SER A 55 -33.46 -19.95 -21.65
C SER A 55 -32.93 -18.53 -21.38
N PRO A 56 -32.27 -18.27 -20.23
CA PRO A 56 -31.57 -19.21 -19.35
C PRO A 56 -32.34 -19.68 -18.09
N TYR A 57 -33.65 -19.43 -18.00
CA TYR A 57 -34.44 -19.83 -16.84
C TYR A 57 -35.02 -21.24 -17.00
N SER A 58 -34.93 -22.04 -15.94
CA SER A 58 -35.38 -23.44 -15.93
C SER A 58 -35.96 -23.81 -14.56
N LEU A 59 -36.81 -24.83 -14.55
CA LEU A 59 -37.31 -25.46 -13.33
C LEU A 59 -36.31 -26.57 -12.96
N VAL A 60 -35.87 -26.63 -11.70
CA VAL A 60 -34.73 -27.51 -11.31
C VAL A 60 -35.13 -28.54 -10.27
N ALA A 61 -36.13 -28.22 -9.46
CA ALA A 61 -36.62 -29.12 -8.43
C ALA A 61 -38.11 -28.91 -8.17
N ILE A 62 -38.81 -29.98 -7.82
CA ILE A 62 -40.22 -29.99 -7.44
C ILE A 62 -40.32 -30.59 -6.03
N ARG A 63 -41.06 -29.93 -5.15
CA ARG A 63 -41.46 -30.50 -3.85
C ARG A 63 -42.91 -30.98 -3.98
N PRO A 64 -43.17 -32.29 -4.13
CA PRO A 64 -44.53 -32.79 -4.24
C PRO A 64 -45.31 -32.62 -2.94
N LYS A 65 -46.63 -32.46 -3.07
CA LYS A 65 -47.58 -32.27 -1.97
C LYS A 65 -47.41 -33.38 -0.92
N GLY A 66 -47.32 -33.00 0.36
CA GLY A 66 -47.13 -33.93 1.48
C GLY A 66 -45.71 -34.49 1.66
N SER A 67 -44.73 -34.09 0.83
CA SER A 67 -43.32 -34.46 1.01
C SER A 67 -42.49 -33.28 1.53
N ASN A 68 -41.53 -33.58 2.40
CA ASN A 68 -40.55 -32.58 2.88
C ASN A 68 -39.27 -32.55 2.02
N MET A 69 -39.17 -33.42 1.02
CA MET A 69 -37.97 -33.58 0.20
C MET A 69 -38.15 -32.96 -1.17
N TRP A 70 -37.12 -32.24 -1.63
CA TRP A 70 -37.03 -31.76 -3.00
C TRP A 70 -36.62 -32.91 -3.93
N VAL A 71 -37.36 -33.09 -5.02
CA VAL A 71 -36.98 -33.98 -6.12
C VAL A 71 -36.32 -33.12 -7.18
N PHE A 72 -35.03 -33.31 -7.39
CA PHE A 72 -34.22 -32.60 -8.39
C PHE A 72 -34.33 -33.31 -9.74
N GLU A 73 -34.21 -32.56 -10.85
CA GLU A 73 -34.16 -33.15 -12.21
C GLU A 73 -32.94 -34.09 -12.38
N ASP A 74 -31.83 -33.79 -11.71
CA ASP A 74 -30.63 -34.63 -11.66
C ASP A 74 -30.49 -35.34 -10.30
N GLU A 75 -30.45 -36.68 -10.28
CA GLU A 75 -30.41 -37.51 -9.07
C GLU A 75 -29.15 -37.31 -8.20
N ASP A 76 -28.03 -36.83 -8.78
CA ASP A 76 -26.73 -36.60 -8.10
C ASP A 76 -26.50 -35.12 -7.66
N SER A 77 -27.57 -34.37 -7.40
CA SER A 77 -27.48 -32.94 -7.08
C SER A 77 -27.12 -32.65 -5.62
N PHE A 78 -26.06 -31.85 -5.38
CA PHE A 78 -25.69 -31.39 -4.03
C PHE A 78 -26.13 -29.95 -3.79
N ILE A 79 -26.77 -29.69 -2.66
CA ILE A 79 -27.26 -28.34 -2.29
C ILE A 79 -26.17 -27.57 -1.56
N ILE A 80 -25.83 -26.38 -2.09
CA ILE A 80 -24.96 -25.41 -1.43
C ILE A 80 -25.81 -24.19 -1.04
N GLU A 81 -26.05 -24.02 0.26
CA GLU A 81 -26.73 -22.85 0.80
C GLU A 81 -25.81 -21.62 0.79
N PHE A 82 -26.31 -20.48 0.31
CA PHE A 82 -25.62 -19.20 0.40
C PHE A 82 -26.53 -18.09 0.91
N LEU A 83 -25.93 -17.02 1.43
CA LEU A 83 -26.65 -15.77 1.75
C LEU A 83 -26.42 -14.80 0.59
N ALA A 84 -27.49 -14.34 -0.05
CA ALA A 84 -27.40 -13.41 -1.17
C ALA A 84 -26.67 -12.12 -0.73
N PRO A 85 -25.58 -11.74 -1.40
CA PRO A 85 -24.80 -10.59 -0.96
C PRO A 85 -25.40 -9.28 -1.52
N PRO A 86 -25.76 -8.30 -0.67
CA PRO A 86 -26.22 -7.01 -1.15
C PRO A 86 -25.04 -6.17 -1.68
N LEU A 87 -24.91 -6.06 -3.01
CA LEU A 87 -23.84 -5.29 -3.68
C LEU A 87 -23.79 -3.81 -3.27
N LYS A 88 -24.95 -3.17 -3.03
CA LYS A 88 -25.01 -1.78 -2.53
C LYS A 88 -24.24 -1.58 -1.21
N SER A 89 -24.11 -2.65 -0.41
CA SER A 89 -23.39 -2.64 0.87
C SER A 89 -21.94 -3.14 0.78
N MET A 90 -21.41 -3.30 -0.44
CA MET A 90 -20.07 -3.85 -0.71
C MET A 90 -19.85 -5.28 -0.22
N ARG A 91 -20.92 -6.07 -0.11
CA ARG A 91 -20.81 -7.50 0.18
C ARG A 91 -20.77 -8.26 -1.14
N PHE A 92 -19.80 -9.15 -1.30
CA PHE A 92 -19.69 -10.07 -2.43
C PHE A 92 -18.77 -11.23 -2.06
N PHE A 93 -18.85 -12.32 -2.81
CA PHE A 93 -17.94 -13.45 -2.72
C PHE A 93 -16.81 -13.29 -3.75
N SER A 94 -15.58 -13.58 -3.33
CA SER A 94 -14.40 -13.60 -4.19
C SER A 94 -13.52 -14.79 -3.84
N LEU A 95 -12.90 -15.39 -4.84
CA LEU A 95 -11.90 -16.47 -4.65
C LEU A 95 -10.56 -15.89 -4.23
N GLU A 96 -10.20 -14.73 -4.77
CA GLU A 96 -8.95 -14.04 -4.50
C GLU A 96 -9.18 -12.89 -3.51
N PRO A 97 -8.18 -12.57 -2.67
CA PRO A 97 -8.25 -11.41 -1.81
C PRO A 97 -8.26 -10.13 -2.64
N ILE A 98 -8.98 -9.12 -2.16
CA ILE A 98 -9.00 -7.79 -2.78
C ILE A 98 -7.58 -7.19 -2.77
N PRO A 99 -7.03 -6.80 -3.93
CA PRO A 99 -5.73 -6.14 -3.99
C PRO A 99 -5.82 -4.77 -3.34
N LEU A 100 -5.03 -4.56 -2.28
CA LEU A 100 -4.94 -3.27 -1.58
C LEU A 100 -3.89 -2.35 -2.23
N ILE A 101 -2.96 -2.95 -2.97
CA ILE A 101 -1.88 -2.28 -3.71
C ILE A 101 -2.23 -2.30 -5.20
N LEU A 102 -1.58 -1.45 -6.00
CA LEU A 102 -1.69 -1.56 -7.45
C LEU A 102 -1.00 -2.87 -7.93
N PRO A 103 -1.63 -3.67 -8.80
CA PRO A 103 -1.06 -4.92 -9.31
C PRO A 103 0.33 -4.75 -9.94
N GLU A 104 0.58 -3.61 -10.60
CA GLU A 104 1.88 -3.26 -11.20
C GLU A 104 3.02 -3.09 -10.19
N LYS A 105 2.70 -2.99 -8.90
CA LYS A 105 3.66 -2.82 -7.81
C LYS A 105 3.88 -4.10 -7.02
N GLU A 106 2.89 -4.99 -6.93
CA GLU A 106 3.05 -6.30 -6.26
C GLU A 106 4.19 -7.15 -6.85
N THR A 107 4.46 -7.05 -8.16
CA THR A 107 5.59 -7.74 -8.81
C THR A 107 6.96 -7.16 -8.45
N THR A 108 7.02 -5.89 -8.03
CA THR A 108 8.27 -5.24 -7.59
C THR A 108 8.64 -5.58 -6.14
N ASP A 109 7.66 -5.93 -5.29
CA ASP A 109 7.90 -6.35 -3.91
C ASP A 109 8.70 -7.66 -3.82
N GLU A 110 8.51 -8.57 -4.78
CA GLU A 110 9.23 -9.85 -4.84
C GLU A 110 10.68 -9.67 -5.35
N ASN A 111 10.92 -8.71 -6.25
CA ASN A 111 12.25 -8.38 -6.77
C ASN A 111 13.17 -7.68 -5.74
N LEU A 112 12.61 -7.17 -4.64
CA LEU A 112 13.35 -6.47 -3.57
C LEU A 112 13.92 -7.42 -2.50
N LEU A 113 13.53 -8.70 -2.50
CA LEU A 113 14.11 -9.74 -1.67
C LEU A 113 15.16 -10.51 -2.49
N PRO A 114 16.46 -10.23 -2.33
CA PRO A 114 17.47 -10.94 -3.10
C PRO A 114 17.56 -12.40 -2.62
N LEU A 115 17.45 -13.33 -3.58
CA LEU A 115 18.05 -14.69 -3.60
C LEU A 115 17.14 -15.94 -3.50
N ALA A 116 15.80 -15.86 -3.47
CA ALA A 116 14.99 -17.11 -3.44
C ALA A 116 13.71 -17.14 -4.29
N ALA A 117 13.29 -16.03 -4.91
CA ALA A 117 11.95 -15.91 -5.47
C ALA A 117 11.82 -16.34 -6.94
N ASP A 118 12.84 -16.16 -7.79
CA ASP A 118 12.67 -16.27 -9.26
C ASP A 118 12.13 -17.64 -9.71
N ASN A 119 12.66 -18.73 -9.16
CA ASN A 119 12.20 -20.08 -9.54
C ASN A 119 10.83 -20.42 -8.97
N PHE A 120 10.50 -19.97 -7.76
CA PHE A 120 9.19 -20.20 -7.16
C PHE A 120 8.10 -19.39 -7.89
N GLN A 121 8.42 -18.15 -8.28
CA GLN A 121 7.53 -17.26 -9.02
C GLN A 121 7.28 -17.78 -10.44
N LEU A 122 8.31 -18.29 -11.13
CA LEU A 122 8.17 -18.98 -12.40
C LEU A 122 7.32 -20.25 -12.27
N LEU A 123 7.45 -20.98 -11.16
CA LEU A 123 6.66 -22.18 -10.90
C LEU A 123 5.19 -21.84 -10.56
N SER A 124 4.95 -20.81 -9.75
CA SER A 124 3.60 -20.38 -9.34
C SER A 124 2.81 -19.78 -10.49
N ASN A 125 3.48 -19.07 -11.40
CA ASN A 125 2.86 -18.46 -12.58
C ASN A 125 2.72 -19.46 -13.76
N HIS A 126 3.24 -20.68 -13.62
CA HIS A 126 3.16 -21.67 -14.68
C HIS A 126 1.73 -22.20 -14.80
N ILE A 127 1.13 -22.10 -16.00
CA ILE A 127 -0.28 -22.41 -16.32
C ILE A 127 -0.73 -23.78 -15.79
N ARG A 128 0.18 -24.77 -15.76
CA ARG A 128 -0.04 -26.11 -15.20
C ARG A 128 -0.52 -26.12 -13.73
N TYR A 129 -0.16 -25.11 -12.93
CA TYR A 129 -0.52 -25.00 -11.51
C TYR A 129 -1.67 -24.04 -11.24
N HIS A 130 -2.18 -23.33 -12.26
CA HIS A 130 -3.43 -22.60 -12.15
C HIS A 130 -4.59 -23.59 -12.29
N THR A 131 -5.20 -23.99 -11.17
CA THR A 131 -6.49 -24.68 -11.20
C THR A 131 -7.51 -23.76 -11.85
N THR A 132 -8.03 -24.15 -13.01
CA THR A 132 -9.05 -23.41 -13.75
C THR A 132 -10.41 -23.55 -13.05
N ASP A 133 -10.59 -22.86 -11.93
CA ASP A 133 -11.88 -22.71 -11.24
C ASP A 133 -12.85 -21.80 -12.03
N SER A 134 -12.88 -21.93 -13.36
CA SER A 134 -13.67 -21.11 -14.27
C SER A 134 -15.16 -21.26 -14.00
N ARG A 135 -15.62 -22.50 -13.75
CA ARG A 135 -17.02 -22.80 -13.43
C ARG A 135 -17.46 -22.18 -12.10
N LEU A 136 -16.62 -22.29 -11.07
CA LEU A 136 -16.90 -21.68 -9.76
C LEU A 136 -16.86 -20.15 -9.83
N ARG A 137 -15.90 -19.57 -10.56
CA ARG A 137 -15.81 -18.12 -10.79
C ARG A 137 -17.05 -17.59 -11.51
N ALA A 138 -17.53 -18.30 -12.54
CA ALA A 138 -18.78 -17.97 -13.23
C ALA A 138 -20.01 -18.10 -12.32
N THR A 139 -20.04 -19.10 -11.45
CA THR A 139 -21.12 -19.28 -10.48
C THR A 139 -21.14 -18.16 -9.43
N LEU A 140 -19.98 -17.78 -8.89
CA LEU A 140 -19.88 -16.66 -7.96
C LEU A 140 -20.29 -15.32 -8.60
N ARG A 141 -20.08 -15.15 -9.92
CA ARG A 141 -20.61 -14.00 -10.68
C ARG A 141 -22.13 -13.93 -10.61
N LEU A 142 -22.81 -15.06 -10.86
CA LEU A 142 -24.26 -15.15 -10.76
C LEU A 142 -24.77 -14.88 -9.34
N ILE A 143 -24.12 -15.46 -8.33
CA ILE A 143 -24.47 -15.26 -6.92
C ILE A 143 -24.29 -13.79 -6.52
N ASN A 144 -23.21 -13.14 -6.94
CA ASN A 144 -22.97 -11.74 -6.63
C ASN A 144 -24.02 -10.81 -7.28
N LEU A 145 -24.54 -11.16 -8.45
CA LEU A 145 -25.59 -10.42 -9.17
C LEU A 145 -27.01 -10.93 -8.87
N PHE A 146 -27.18 -11.78 -7.85
CA PHE A 146 -28.43 -12.47 -7.54
C PHE A 146 -29.66 -11.56 -7.57
N HIS A 147 -29.66 -10.45 -6.82
CA HIS A 147 -30.81 -9.54 -6.76
C HIS A 147 -31.14 -8.89 -8.11
N LYS A 148 -30.14 -8.65 -8.97
CA LYS A 148 -30.38 -8.12 -10.33
C LYS A 148 -31.08 -9.16 -11.20
N HIS A 149 -30.66 -10.43 -11.11
CA HIS A 149 -31.33 -11.52 -11.83
C HIS A 149 -32.74 -11.82 -11.33
N VAL A 150 -32.99 -11.69 -10.03
CA VAL A 150 -34.34 -11.79 -9.47
C VAL A 150 -35.23 -10.65 -10.00
N GLN A 151 -34.71 -9.43 -10.06
CA GLN A 151 -35.45 -8.29 -10.61
C GLN A 151 -35.73 -8.46 -12.11
N GLU A 152 -34.72 -8.84 -12.91
CA GLU A 152 -34.88 -9.17 -14.33
C GLU A 152 -35.96 -10.22 -14.57
N LEU A 153 -36.03 -11.23 -13.71
CA LEU A 153 -37.03 -12.28 -13.82
C LEU A 153 -38.45 -11.78 -13.53
N LYS A 154 -38.60 -10.93 -12.52
CA LYS A 154 -39.88 -10.28 -12.19
C LYS A 154 -40.35 -9.36 -13.31
N ASP A 155 -39.44 -8.63 -13.93
CA ASP A 155 -39.74 -7.73 -15.05
C ASP A 155 -40.14 -8.51 -16.32
N LEU A 156 -39.54 -9.67 -16.58
CA LEU A 156 -39.86 -10.52 -17.74
C LEU A 156 -41.15 -11.32 -17.58
N TYR A 157 -41.49 -11.75 -16.36
CA TYR A 157 -42.67 -12.56 -16.06
C TYR A 157 -43.50 -11.97 -14.90
N PRO A 158 -44.08 -10.76 -15.07
CA PRO A 158 -44.80 -10.07 -14.00
C PRO A 158 -46.05 -10.84 -13.51
N THR A 159 -46.63 -11.70 -14.35
CA THR A 159 -47.80 -12.53 -14.05
C THR A 159 -47.54 -13.57 -12.95
N LEU A 160 -46.28 -13.98 -12.74
CA LEU A 160 -45.89 -14.94 -11.72
C LEU A 160 -45.75 -14.34 -10.31
N PHE A 161 -45.67 -13.00 -10.19
CA PHE A 161 -45.30 -12.30 -8.94
C PHE A 161 -46.36 -11.32 -8.43
N THR A 162 -47.60 -11.45 -8.89
CA THR A 162 -48.72 -10.51 -8.70
C THR A 162 -49.10 -10.18 -7.24
N ASN A 163 -48.72 -11.02 -6.27
CA ASN A 163 -49.03 -10.81 -4.84
C ASN A 163 -47.86 -10.24 -4.01
N GLU A 164 -46.65 -10.13 -4.56
CA GLU A 164 -45.56 -9.45 -3.86
C GLU A 164 -45.64 -7.96 -4.19
N THR A 165 -46.18 -7.17 -3.26
CA THR A 165 -46.19 -5.71 -3.37
C THR A 165 -44.80 -5.21 -3.75
N ILE A 166 -44.70 -4.68 -4.96
CA ILE A 166 -43.50 -4.02 -5.44
C ILE A 166 -43.36 -2.75 -4.60
N ALA A 167 -42.59 -2.82 -3.52
CA ALA A 167 -42.05 -1.63 -2.88
C ALA A 167 -41.02 -1.04 -3.87
N LEU A 168 -41.52 -0.33 -4.88
CA LEU A 168 -40.76 0.68 -5.59
C LEU A 168 -40.46 1.78 -4.57
N ASP A 169 -39.46 1.55 -3.72
CA ASP A 169 -38.71 2.62 -3.06
C ASP A 169 -37.88 3.36 -4.12
N TYR A 170 -38.53 3.80 -5.21
CA TYR A 170 -38.08 4.95 -5.98
C TYR A 170 -38.40 6.17 -5.14
N THR A 171 -37.54 6.37 -4.15
CA THR A 171 -37.65 7.44 -3.19
C THR A 171 -37.71 8.78 -3.94
N LYS A 172 -38.46 9.75 -3.40
CA LYS A 172 -38.49 11.15 -3.87
C LYS A 172 -37.09 11.73 -4.15
N VAL A 173 -36.06 11.17 -3.50
CA VAL A 173 -34.63 11.51 -3.67
C VAL A 173 -34.13 11.27 -5.10
N ASP A 174 -34.52 10.17 -5.74
CA ASP A 174 -34.08 9.89 -7.13
C ASP A 174 -34.73 10.84 -8.12
N TYR A 175 -36.00 11.19 -7.92
CA TYR A 175 -36.67 12.21 -8.74
C TYR A 175 -36.07 13.61 -8.51
N MET A 176 -35.72 13.96 -7.27
CA MET A 176 -35.02 15.22 -6.98
C MET A 176 -33.61 15.24 -7.57
N TYR A 177 -32.90 14.11 -7.57
CA TYR A 177 -31.58 13.97 -8.16
C TYR A 177 -31.63 14.07 -9.70
N THR A 178 -32.55 13.36 -10.35
CA THR A 178 -32.74 13.46 -11.81
C THR A 178 -33.17 14.86 -12.21
N TRP A 179 -34.08 15.50 -11.45
CA TRP A 179 -34.44 16.90 -11.65
C TRP A 179 -33.23 17.83 -11.50
N TYR A 180 -32.43 17.70 -10.42
CA TYR A 180 -31.24 18.51 -10.21
C TYR A 180 -30.21 18.35 -11.33
N THR A 181 -29.90 17.12 -11.73
CA THR A 181 -28.95 16.83 -12.83
C THR A 181 -29.42 17.37 -14.19
N SER A 182 -30.74 17.57 -14.38
CA SER A 182 -31.31 18.18 -15.58
C SER A 182 -31.21 19.71 -15.62
N THR A 183 -30.89 20.37 -14.48
CA THR A 183 -30.79 21.83 -14.41
C THR A 183 -29.50 22.37 -15.04
N GLY A 184 -29.57 23.57 -15.62
CA GLY A 184 -28.37 24.30 -16.09
C GLY A 184 -27.38 24.64 -14.98
N LEU A 185 -27.87 24.73 -13.73
CA LEU A 185 -27.05 24.99 -12.54
C LEU A 185 -26.13 23.80 -12.22
N HIS A 186 -26.61 22.56 -12.34
CA HIS A 186 -25.75 21.37 -12.22
C HIS A 186 -24.65 21.35 -13.28
N ARG A 187 -24.96 21.70 -14.54
CA ARG A 187 -23.96 21.81 -15.60
C ARG A 187 -22.94 22.91 -15.32
N PHE A 188 -23.38 24.07 -14.83
CA PHE A 188 -22.48 25.15 -14.45
C PHE A 188 -21.52 24.72 -13.33
N ILE A 189 -22.03 24.09 -12.27
CA ILE A 189 -21.23 23.55 -11.16
C ILE A 189 -20.27 22.45 -11.65
N GLY A 190 -20.74 21.56 -12.54
CA GLY A 190 -19.91 20.52 -13.13
C GLY A 190 -18.76 21.09 -13.97
N CYS A 191 -19.03 22.09 -14.79
CA CYS A 191 -18.02 22.79 -15.58
C CYS A 191 -17.02 23.53 -14.70
N THR A 192 -17.46 24.27 -13.68
CA THR A 192 -16.54 24.97 -12.77
C THR A 192 -15.66 23.97 -12.01
N PHE A 193 -16.22 22.88 -11.49
CA PHE A 193 -15.46 21.83 -10.84
C PHE A 193 -14.45 21.17 -11.79
N LEU A 194 -14.80 20.96 -13.05
CA LEU A 194 -13.90 20.43 -14.07
C LEU A 194 -12.71 21.35 -14.29
N TYR A 195 -12.94 22.64 -14.58
CA TYR A 195 -11.85 23.58 -14.86
C TYR A 195 -10.94 23.77 -13.64
N VAL A 196 -11.51 23.84 -12.43
CA VAL A 196 -10.75 23.89 -11.18
C VAL A 196 -9.90 22.63 -11.00
N SER A 197 -10.48 21.45 -11.21
CA SER A 197 -9.75 20.17 -11.07
C SER A 197 -8.61 20.06 -12.08
N VAL A 198 -8.82 20.46 -13.33
CA VAL A 198 -7.78 20.47 -14.37
C VAL A 198 -6.67 21.46 -14.05
N CYS A 199 -7.01 22.66 -13.57
CA CYS A 199 -6.04 23.66 -13.14
C CYS A 199 -5.19 23.17 -11.95
N ILE A 200 -5.81 22.53 -10.96
CA ILE A 200 -5.12 21.91 -9.83
C ILE A 200 -4.18 20.78 -10.32
N CYS A 201 -4.63 19.92 -11.23
CA CYS A 201 -3.78 18.86 -11.78
C CYS A 201 -2.60 19.41 -12.58
N GLN A 202 -2.81 20.48 -13.36
CA GLN A 202 -1.75 21.14 -14.11
C GLN A 202 -0.68 21.74 -13.19
N THR A 203 -1.10 22.48 -12.17
CA THR A 203 -0.18 23.07 -11.19
C THR A 203 0.54 22.00 -10.38
N ALA A 204 -0.16 20.96 -9.91
CA ALA A 204 0.44 19.84 -9.20
C ALA A 204 1.47 19.08 -10.05
N LYS A 205 1.18 18.85 -11.34
CA LYS A 205 2.12 18.19 -12.26
C LYS A 205 3.36 19.05 -12.52
N LEU A 206 3.19 20.36 -12.67
CA LEU A 206 4.31 21.29 -12.81
C LEU A 206 5.23 21.21 -11.58
N VAL A 207 4.66 21.29 -10.37
CA VAL A 207 5.42 21.23 -9.11
C VAL A 207 6.14 19.89 -8.95
N SER A 208 5.45 18.77 -9.18
CA SER A 208 6.04 17.42 -9.10
C SER A 208 7.21 17.26 -10.07
N ASN A 209 7.03 17.65 -11.34
CA ASN A 209 8.10 17.63 -12.34
C ASN A 209 9.28 18.53 -11.92
N SER A 210 8.99 19.75 -11.45
CA SER A 210 10.03 20.65 -10.95
C SER A 210 10.80 20.09 -9.77
N LEU A 211 10.25 19.18 -8.96
CA LEU A 211 10.98 18.55 -7.86
C LEU A 211 11.80 17.34 -8.31
N SER A 212 11.33 16.62 -9.33
CA SER A 212 11.92 15.34 -9.79
C SER A 212 12.92 15.47 -10.95
N THR A 213 12.78 16.48 -11.82
CA THR A 213 13.59 16.59 -13.05
C THR A 213 14.84 17.45 -12.91
N LEU A 214 15.17 17.94 -11.71
CA LEU A 214 16.45 18.61 -11.48
C LEU A 214 17.62 17.62 -11.63
N SER A 215 18.81 18.14 -11.90
CA SER A 215 20.06 17.36 -11.94
C SER A 215 20.31 16.59 -10.63
N ILE A 216 19.82 17.13 -9.52
CA ILE A 216 19.75 16.46 -8.23
C ILE A 216 18.27 16.50 -7.81
N PRO A 217 17.56 15.36 -7.82
CA PRO A 217 16.14 15.32 -7.48
C PRO A 217 15.97 15.71 -6.01
N LEU A 218 15.23 16.79 -5.76
CA LEU A 218 15.01 17.30 -4.41
C LEU A 218 14.22 16.30 -3.56
N VAL A 219 13.41 15.47 -4.21
CA VAL A 219 12.63 14.37 -3.63
C VAL A 219 13.52 13.34 -2.94
N ASP A 220 14.77 13.16 -3.37
CA ASP A 220 15.68 12.17 -2.79
C ASP A 220 16.39 12.72 -1.54
N ILE A 221 16.54 14.05 -1.45
CA ILE A 221 17.25 14.74 -0.37
C ILE A 221 16.30 15.13 0.76
N SER A 222 15.19 15.78 0.43
CA SER A 222 14.31 16.43 1.39
C SER A 222 13.02 15.62 1.62
N ALA A 223 12.67 15.43 2.89
CA ALA A 223 11.42 14.81 3.30
C ALA A 223 10.23 15.72 2.98
N THR A 224 10.36 17.05 3.11
CA THR A 224 9.29 18.00 2.78
C THR A 224 9.00 18.03 1.28
N ALA A 225 10.02 18.11 0.43
CA ALA A 225 9.89 18.03 -1.03
C ALA A 225 9.14 16.77 -1.47
N ARG A 226 9.38 15.65 -0.77
CA ARG A 226 8.70 14.39 -1.02
C ARG A 226 7.26 14.36 -0.58
N GLN A 227 6.93 14.96 0.57
CA GLN A 227 5.53 15.11 0.98
C GLN A 227 4.75 15.97 -0.03
N ILE A 228 5.38 17.03 -0.55
CA ILE A 228 4.80 17.85 -1.62
C ILE A 228 4.56 16.99 -2.87
N ASP A 229 5.57 16.27 -3.35
CA ASP A 229 5.44 15.41 -4.53
C ASP A 229 4.35 14.34 -4.36
N LEU A 230 4.30 13.66 -3.20
CA LEU A 230 3.26 12.69 -2.88
C LEU A 230 1.85 13.30 -2.94
N ARG A 231 1.63 14.48 -2.35
CA ARG A 231 0.34 15.18 -2.41
C ARG A 231 0.00 15.63 -3.83
N CYS A 232 0.97 16.12 -4.60
CA CYS A 232 0.77 16.48 -6.00
C CYS A 232 0.35 15.27 -6.86
N GLN A 233 1.00 14.12 -6.69
CA GLN A 233 0.63 12.91 -7.40
C GLN A 233 -0.75 12.37 -7.00
N GLN A 234 -1.11 12.44 -5.71
CA GLN A 234 -2.46 12.10 -5.23
C GLN A 234 -3.53 13.00 -5.86
N LEU A 235 -3.29 14.32 -5.90
CA LEU A 235 -4.20 15.28 -6.53
C LEU A 235 -4.38 15.02 -8.03
N CYS A 236 -3.32 14.66 -8.74
CA CYS A 236 -3.39 14.27 -10.15
C CYS A 236 -4.16 12.95 -10.38
N TYR A 237 -4.18 12.05 -9.39
CA TYR A 237 -4.81 10.73 -9.51
C TYR A 237 -6.29 10.73 -9.12
N PHE A 238 -6.73 11.62 -8.21
CA PHE A 238 -8.12 11.67 -7.73
C PHE A 238 -9.18 11.80 -8.83
N PRO A 239 -9.05 12.67 -9.85
CA PRO A 239 -10.10 12.78 -10.87
C PRO A 239 -10.18 11.51 -11.71
N LEU A 240 -9.07 10.81 -11.95
CA LEU A 240 -9.04 9.54 -12.65
C LEU A 240 -9.77 8.45 -11.85
N GLN A 241 -9.49 8.34 -10.55
CA GLN A 241 -10.19 7.41 -9.66
C GLN A 241 -11.69 7.70 -9.61
N TYR A 242 -12.08 8.98 -9.53
CA TYR A 242 -13.49 9.38 -9.53
C TYR A 242 -14.21 8.93 -10.81
N VAL A 243 -13.61 9.19 -11.98
CA VAL A 243 -14.18 8.79 -13.28
C VAL A 243 -14.30 7.28 -13.38
N GLN A 244 -13.27 6.53 -12.98
CA GLN A 244 -13.29 5.06 -13.00
C GLN A 244 -14.41 4.51 -12.12
N ILE A 245 -14.57 5.04 -10.90
CA ILE A 245 -15.64 4.66 -9.98
C ILE A 245 -17.01 5.01 -10.59
N LYS A 246 -17.19 6.22 -11.13
CA LYS A 246 -18.49 6.67 -11.67
C LYS A 246 -18.92 5.93 -12.93
N ASN A 247 -18.03 5.83 -13.92
CA ASN A 247 -18.35 5.21 -15.21
C ASN A 247 -18.62 3.69 -15.09
N LYS A 248 -17.92 3.02 -14.16
CA LYS A 248 -18.13 1.60 -13.90
C LYS A 248 -19.35 1.34 -13.01
N ILE A 249 -19.71 2.26 -12.10
CA ILE A 249 -20.97 2.17 -11.35
C ILE A 249 -22.17 2.42 -12.26
N SER A 250 -22.12 3.44 -13.12
CA SER A 250 -23.23 3.75 -14.02
C SER A 250 -23.52 2.60 -14.98
N SER A 251 -22.50 1.97 -15.57
CA SER A 251 -22.67 0.84 -16.49
C SER A 251 -23.35 -0.38 -15.85
N LEU A 252 -23.18 -0.59 -14.54
CA LEU A 252 -23.83 -1.71 -13.83
C LEU A 252 -25.35 -1.57 -13.75
N TRP A 253 -25.81 -0.34 -13.58
CA TRP A 253 -27.22 0.00 -13.41
C TRP A 253 -27.88 0.50 -14.69
N SER A 254 -27.11 0.85 -15.73
CA SER A 254 -27.62 1.39 -16.99
C SER A 254 -27.71 0.40 -18.14
N LYS A 255 -27.10 -0.80 -18.05
CA LYS A 255 -27.21 -1.79 -19.13
C LYS A 255 -28.65 -2.30 -19.22
N GLU A 256 -29.27 -2.08 -20.38
CA GLU A 256 -30.55 -2.69 -20.79
C GLU A 256 -30.53 -4.19 -20.55
N HIS A 257 -31.68 -4.75 -20.17
CA HIS A 257 -31.81 -6.15 -19.80
C HIS A 257 -31.51 -7.05 -21.00
N PRO A 258 -30.42 -7.86 -20.97
CA PRO A 258 -30.11 -8.78 -22.05
C PRO A 258 -31.20 -9.85 -22.13
N SER A 259 -31.81 -9.98 -23.30
CA SER A 259 -32.97 -10.84 -23.52
C SER A 259 -32.58 -12.30 -23.82
N ASN A 260 -31.33 -12.54 -24.22
CA ASN A 260 -30.87 -13.85 -24.69
C ASN A 260 -29.82 -14.49 -23.76
N ALA A 261 -29.81 -15.83 -23.70
CA ALA A 261 -28.86 -16.60 -22.89
C ALA A 261 -27.38 -16.41 -23.32
N SER A 262 -27.12 -16.25 -24.62
CA SER A 262 -25.75 -16.02 -25.15
C SER A 262 -25.16 -14.69 -24.66
N GLU A 263 -25.94 -13.60 -24.68
CA GLU A 263 -25.52 -12.29 -24.17
C GLU A 263 -25.23 -12.34 -22.66
N LYS A 264 -26.03 -13.11 -21.89
CA LYS A 264 -25.77 -13.34 -20.47
C LYS A 264 -24.48 -14.12 -20.22
N THR A 265 -24.14 -15.10 -21.06
CA THR A 265 -22.85 -15.79 -20.97
C THR A 265 -21.66 -14.89 -21.30
N ASP A 266 -21.83 -13.89 -22.17
CA ASP A 266 -20.77 -12.93 -22.48
C ASP A 266 -20.61 -11.88 -21.38
N ILE A 267 -21.69 -11.46 -20.71
CA ILE A 267 -21.63 -10.65 -19.49
C ILE A 267 -20.96 -11.42 -18.35
N LEU A 268 -21.14 -12.75 -18.28
CA LEU A 268 -20.37 -13.60 -17.38
C LEU A 268 -18.89 -13.68 -17.72
N LYS A 269 -18.44 -13.22 -18.90
CA LYS A 269 -17.01 -13.07 -19.24
C LYS A 269 -16.51 -11.65 -18.94
N GLU A 270 -17.35 -10.63 -19.07
CA GLU A 270 -17.05 -9.24 -18.69
C GLU A 270 -16.71 -9.08 -17.20
N ASP A 271 -16.01 -8.00 -16.88
CA ASP A 271 -15.45 -7.71 -15.57
C ASP A 271 -16.51 -7.50 -14.48
N LEU A 272 -16.36 -8.21 -13.35
CA LEU A 272 -17.28 -8.14 -12.22
C LEU A 272 -17.29 -6.78 -11.51
N PRO A 273 -18.39 -6.49 -10.78
CA PRO A 273 -18.41 -5.48 -9.73
C PRO A 273 -17.28 -5.57 -8.70
N SER A 274 -16.80 -6.79 -8.41
CA SER A 274 -15.71 -7.03 -7.46
C SER A 274 -14.39 -6.33 -7.83
N GLN A 275 -14.21 -5.94 -9.10
CA GLN A 275 -12.97 -5.30 -9.57
C GLN A 275 -12.90 -3.78 -9.33
N TYR A 276 -14.03 -3.09 -9.09
CA TYR A 276 -14.00 -1.64 -8.80
C TYR A 276 -13.83 -1.33 -7.31
N TYR A 277 -14.25 -2.23 -6.42
CA TYR A 277 -14.12 -2.01 -4.98
C TYR A 277 -12.67 -1.75 -4.53
N PRO A 278 -11.61 -2.36 -5.10
CA PRO A 278 -10.23 -1.96 -4.84
C PRO A 278 -9.97 -0.46 -5.07
N GLU A 279 -10.40 0.08 -6.22
CA GLU A 279 -10.24 1.51 -6.56
C GLU A 279 -10.99 2.40 -5.56
N TYR A 280 -12.23 2.04 -5.25
CA TYR A 280 -13.04 2.72 -4.24
C TYR A 280 -12.37 2.70 -2.85
N ILE A 281 -11.93 1.52 -2.40
CA ILE A 281 -11.29 1.34 -1.09
C ILE A 281 -10.02 2.18 -1.01
N ARG A 282 -9.17 2.19 -2.05
CA ARG A 282 -7.95 3.00 -2.09
C ARG A 282 -8.24 4.50 -2.08
N PHE A 283 -9.22 4.95 -2.86
CA PHE A 283 -9.63 6.35 -2.90
C PHE A 283 -10.09 6.85 -1.53
N PHE A 284 -11.05 6.14 -0.92
CA PHE A 284 -11.55 6.51 0.41
C PHE A 284 -10.49 6.34 1.50
N ASN A 285 -9.61 5.34 1.41
CA ASN A 285 -8.47 5.24 2.32
C ASN A 285 -7.60 6.50 2.26
N THR A 286 -7.29 6.98 1.06
CA THR A 286 -6.45 8.17 0.89
C THR A 286 -7.11 9.43 1.46
N ILE A 287 -8.42 9.61 1.20
CA ILE A 287 -9.19 10.73 1.76
C ILE A 287 -9.23 10.68 3.29
N TRP A 288 -9.53 9.52 3.87
CA TRP A 288 -9.57 9.35 5.32
C TRP A 288 -8.21 9.61 5.98
N LEU A 289 -7.12 9.21 5.32
CA LEU A 289 -5.77 9.51 5.81
C LEU A 289 -5.46 11.00 5.74
N ILE A 290 -5.82 11.70 4.66
CA ILE A 290 -5.64 13.17 4.57
C ILE A 290 -6.43 13.88 5.68
N LEU A 291 -7.68 13.50 5.91
CA LEU A 291 -8.50 14.10 6.98
C LEU A 291 -7.92 13.86 8.38
N ASN A 292 -7.44 12.65 8.64
CA ASN A 292 -6.77 12.33 9.91
C ASN A 292 -5.43 13.03 10.04
N ASP A 293 -4.66 13.17 8.96
CA ASP A 293 -3.39 13.89 8.94
C ASP A 293 -3.58 15.38 9.30
N ILE A 294 -4.62 16.02 8.75
CA ILE A 294 -5.01 17.39 9.13
C ILE A 294 -5.43 17.44 10.61
N SER A 295 -6.23 16.48 11.07
CA SER A 295 -6.70 16.43 12.46
C SER A 295 -5.53 16.25 13.45
N PHE A 296 -4.61 15.33 13.17
CA PHE A 296 -3.38 15.17 13.95
C PHE A 296 -2.47 16.40 13.82
N GLY A 297 -2.50 17.08 12.68
CA GLY A 297 -1.74 18.31 12.46
C GLY A 297 -2.21 19.43 13.38
N LEU A 298 -3.52 19.63 13.52
CA LEU A 298 -4.10 20.59 14.46
C LEU A 298 -3.71 20.26 15.91
N ILE A 299 -3.74 18.98 16.30
CA ILE A 299 -3.33 18.54 17.63
C ILE A 299 -1.83 18.81 17.85
N LEU A 300 -0.97 18.41 16.91
CA LEU A 300 0.48 18.63 17.00
C LEU A 300 0.81 20.12 17.09
N ALA A 301 0.18 20.94 16.25
CA ALA A 301 0.39 22.38 16.23
C ALA A 301 -0.07 23.05 17.53
N ALA A 302 -1.20 22.62 18.11
CA ALA A 302 -1.65 23.10 19.41
C ALA A 302 -0.65 22.73 20.53
N ILE A 303 -0.11 21.51 20.53
CA ILE A 303 0.91 21.08 21.49
C ILE A 303 2.19 21.91 21.34
N ILE A 304 2.70 22.08 20.11
CA ILE A 304 3.91 22.89 19.87
C ILE A 304 3.67 24.34 20.29
N GLY A 305 2.47 24.89 20.01
CA GLY A 305 2.10 26.24 20.42
C GLY A 305 2.02 26.41 21.93
N GLN A 306 1.47 25.43 22.66
CA GLN A 306 1.35 25.47 24.12
C GLN A 306 2.72 25.44 24.82
N TYR A 307 3.66 24.64 24.29
CA TYR A 307 5.00 24.49 24.87
C TYR A 307 6.08 25.27 24.11
N PHE A 308 5.70 26.31 23.36
CA PHE A 308 6.58 27.01 22.42
C PHE A 308 7.91 27.46 23.03
N ASP A 309 7.87 28.24 24.12
CA ASP A 309 9.08 28.77 24.77
C ASP A 309 9.92 27.63 25.39
N PHE A 310 9.25 26.65 26.00
CA PHE A 310 9.92 25.48 26.56
C PHE A 310 10.66 24.67 25.49
N ILE A 311 10.03 24.45 24.33
CA ILE A 311 10.64 23.72 23.21
C ILE A 311 11.87 24.47 22.70
N ILE A 312 11.81 25.81 22.57
CA ILE A 312 12.95 26.63 22.15
C ILE A 312 14.11 26.50 23.13
N SER A 313 13.87 26.73 24.42
CA SER A 313 14.93 26.66 25.44
C SER A 313 15.50 25.25 25.57
N MET A 314 14.65 24.21 25.53
CA MET A 314 15.09 22.81 25.57
C MET A 314 15.93 22.47 24.35
N PHE A 315 15.48 22.85 23.15
CA PHE A 315 16.21 22.59 21.91
C PHE A 315 17.58 23.27 21.91
N HIS A 316 17.64 24.56 22.28
CA HIS A 316 18.89 25.29 22.39
C HIS A 316 19.85 24.61 23.39
N PHE A 317 19.35 24.19 24.56
CA PHE A 317 20.13 23.44 25.54
C PHE A 317 20.66 22.11 24.97
N VAL A 318 19.80 21.32 24.30
CA VAL A 318 20.18 20.02 23.74
C VAL A 318 21.24 20.18 22.64
N VAL A 319 21.09 21.13 21.73
CA VAL A 319 22.08 21.38 20.67
C VAL A 319 23.41 21.81 21.27
N HIS A 320 23.39 22.75 22.22
CA HIS A 320 24.61 23.22 22.88
C HIS A 320 25.29 22.10 23.68
N PHE A 321 24.51 21.29 24.40
CA PHE A 321 25.01 20.12 25.11
C PHE A 321 25.65 19.11 24.16
N PHE A 322 24.97 18.80 23.05
CA PHE A 322 25.43 17.85 22.04
C PHE A 322 26.78 18.29 21.45
N ILE A 323 26.89 19.54 21.01
CA ILE A 323 28.11 20.05 20.38
C ILE A 323 29.27 20.08 21.38
N ASN A 324 29.06 20.62 22.57
CA ASN A 324 30.16 20.81 23.52
C ASN A 324 30.57 19.51 24.22
N ASN A 325 29.61 18.70 24.68
CA ASN A 325 29.90 17.51 25.48
C ASN A 325 30.08 16.24 24.65
N ILE A 326 29.43 16.12 23.49
CA ILE A 326 29.53 14.91 22.67
C ILE A 326 30.58 15.13 21.58
N LEU A 327 30.44 16.17 20.75
CA LEU A 327 31.38 16.38 19.65
C LEU A 327 32.74 16.90 20.12
N ILE A 328 32.80 18.08 20.74
CA ILE A 328 34.07 18.72 21.11
C ILE A 328 34.83 17.91 22.16
N LYS A 329 34.18 17.59 23.28
CA LYS A 329 34.81 16.78 24.34
C LYS A 329 35.11 15.36 23.86
N GLY A 330 34.26 14.76 23.02
CA GLY A 330 34.52 13.46 22.39
C GLY A 330 35.81 13.48 21.57
N SER A 331 35.93 14.40 20.61
CA SER A 331 37.13 14.55 19.77
C SER A 331 38.41 14.75 20.61
N LYS A 332 38.36 15.61 21.64
CA LYS A 332 39.49 15.84 22.56
C LYS A 332 39.84 14.61 23.39
N THR A 333 38.84 13.84 23.81
CA THR A 333 39.07 12.60 24.58
C THR A 333 39.69 11.52 23.70
N LEU A 334 39.32 11.46 22.42
CA LEU A 334 39.94 10.55 21.45
C LEU A 334 41.42 10.90 21.17
N ALA A 335 41.79 12.18 21.21
CA ALA A 335 43.21 12.57 21.12
C ALA A 335 44.02 12.19 22.37
N ASN A 336 43.40 12.25 23.55
CA ASN A 336 44.06 12.08 24.85
C ASN A 336 43.83 10.68 25.46
N ASN A 337 44.15 9.61 24.72
CA ASN A 337 44.07 8.21 25.17
C ASN A 337 42.69 7.80 25.72
N PRO A 338 41.68 7.60 24.87
CA PRO A 338 40.35 7.21 25.29
C PRO A 338 40.37 5.86 26.02
N PHE A 339 39.67 5.77 27.15
CA PHE A 339 39.57 4.56 27.98
C PHE A 339 40.92 3.97 28.44
N GLY A 340 42.01 4.76 28.44
CA GLY A 340 43.34 4.30 28.82
C GLY A 340 44.07 3.49 27.74
N VAL A 341 43.52 3.41 26.52
CA VAL A 341 44.22 2.83 25.37
C VAL A 341 45.24 3.85 24.86
N LYS A 342 46.53 3.47 24.87
CA LYS A 342 47.60 4.32 24.35
C LYS A 342 47.51 4.39 22.82
N LEU A 343 47.00 5.50 22.32
CA LEU A 343 46.93 5.81 20.89
C LEU A 343 48.18 6.57 20.44
N ASN A 344 48.33 6.78 19.14
CA ASN A 344 49.36 7.66 18.62
C ASN A 344 48.97 9.11 18.90
N GLU A 345 49.74 9.77 19.77
CA GLU A 345 49.43 11.13 20.26
C GLU A 345 49.46 12.15 19.13
N GLU A 346 50.48 12.16 18.28
CA GLU A 346 50.63 13.11 17.17
C GLU A 346 49.47 13.02 16.16
N LEU A 347 49.13 11.80 15.73
CA LEU A 347 48.01 11.60 14.81
C LEU A 347 46.67 11.91 15.48
N GLY A 348 46.51 11.54 16.76
CA GLY A 348 45.28 11.80 17.51
C GLY A 348 45.01 13.30 17.67
N VAL A 349 46.03 14.08 18.03
CA VAL A 349 45.96 15.55 18.10
C VAL A 349 45.65 16.15 16.73
N PHE A 350 46.36 15.74 15.69
CA PHE A 350 46.13 16.22 14.33
C PHE A 350 44.68 15.99 13.84
N LEU A 351 44.16 14.78 14.02
CA LEU A 351 42.77 14.45 13.64
C LEU A 351 41.76 15.24 14.48
N SER A 352 41.99 15.33 15.80
CA SER A 352 41.14 16.13 16.68
C SER A 352 41.11 17.59 16.26
N ASP A 353 42.25 18.20 15.94
CA ASP A 353 42.33 19.60 15.53
C ASP A 353 41.58 19.87 14.23
N ILE A 354 41.69 18.98 13.23
CA ILE A 354 40.89 19.05 12.01
C ILE A 354 39.40 18.96 12.33
N PHE A 355 38.98 17.99 13.14
CA PHE A 355 37.56 17.84 13.47
C PHE A 355 37.03 19.02 14.28
N LEU A 356 37.81 19.53 15.24
CA LEU A 356 37.45 20.73 16.00
C LEU A 356 37.31 21.95 15.10
N TRP A 357 38.23 22.15 14.16
CA TRP A 357 38.13 23.23 13.18
C TRP A 357 36.84 23.13 12.36
N ILE A 358 36.49 21.93 11.87
CA ILE A 358 35.24 21.71 11.14
C ILE A 358 34.02 21.96 12.05
N ILE A 359 34.03 21.50 13.31
CA ILE A 359 32.94 21.76 14.27
C ILE A 359 32.73 23.26 14.44
N SER A 360 33.80 24.02 14.70
CA SER A 360 33.72 25.48 14.86
C SER A 360 33.18 26.15 13.61
N PHE A 361 33.66 25.75 12.42
CA PHE A 361 33.16 26.28 11.15
C PHE A 361 31.65 26.06 10.98
N PHE A 362 31.16 24.84 11.22
CA PHE A 362 29.72 24.54 11.11
C PHE A 362 28.89 25.23 12.18
N TYR A 363 29.43 25.33 13.40
CA TYR A 363 28.77 26.01 14.50
C TYR A 363 28.54 27.49 14.17
N GLU A 364 29.60 28.21 13.82
CA GLU A 364 29.55 29.64 13.53
C GLU A 364 28.77 29.94 12.23
N SER A 365 28.95 29.11 11.19
CA SER A 365 28.38 29.39 9.86
C SER A 365 26.91 28.99 9.74
N PHE A 366 26.47 27.92 10.40
CA PHE A 366 25.14 27.33 10.18
C PHE A 366 24.36 27.09 11.47
N ILE A 367 24.94 26.40 12.46
CA ILE A 367 24.16 25.92 13.61
C ILE A 367 23.73 27.06 14.53
N GLU A 368 24.64 27.97 14.88
CA GLU A 368 24.32 29.09 15.76
C GLU A 368 23.27 30.03 15.14
N PRO A 369 23.39 30.48 13.88
CA PRO A 369 22.34 31.26 13.23
C PRO A 369 20.97 30.57 13.23
N ILE A 370 20.93 29.27 12.99
CA ILE A 370 19.67 28.50 12.91
C ILE A 370 19.06 28.25 14.30
N THR A 371 19.91 28.00 15.30
CA THR A 371 19.48 27.60 16.66
C THR A 371 19.21 28.79 17.57
N ARG A 372 19.59 30.01 17.16
CA ARG A 372 19.30 31.24 17.90
C ARG A 372 17.80 31.35 18.16
N GLU A 373 17.43 31.69 19.40
CA GLU A 373 16.03 31.64 19.88
C GLU A 373 15.03 32.33 18.94
N ASN A 374 15.40 33.49 18.38
CA ASN A 374 14.54 34.21 17.44
C ASN A 374 14.32 33.45 16.12
N ASN A 375 15.39 32.92 15.51
CA ASN A 375 15.31 32.22 14.22
C ASN A 375 14.64 30.86 14.38
N LEU A 376 14.97 30.14 15.46
CA LEU A 376 14.28 28.90 15.82
C LEU A 376 12.79 29.14 16.08
N GLY A 377 12.44 30.24 16.76
CA GLY A 377 11.06 30.65 16.97
C GLY A 377 10.32 30.96 15.67
N ILE A 378 10.96 31.60 14.70
CA ILE A 378 10.39 31.81 13.36
C ILE A 378 10.15 30.47 12.67
N PHE A 379 11.13 29.56 12.68
CA PHE A 379 11.00 28.22 12.10
C PHE A 379 9.84 27.43 12.74
N LEU A 380 9.73 27.44 14.07
CA LEU A 380 8.64 26.77 14.78
C LEU A 380 7.28 27.40 14.46
N LYS A 381 7.18 28.72 14.36
CA LYS A 381 5.94 29.40 13.94
C LYS A 381 5.50 28.99 12.53
N ILE A 382 6.44 28.93 11.58
CA ILE A 382 6.17 28.43 10.22
C ILE A 382 5.74 26.97 10.27
N THR A 383 6.42 26.15 11.07
CA THR A 383 6.07 24.73 11.24
C THR A 383 4.66 24.57 11.80
N ILE A 384 4.27 25.34 12.82
CA ILE A 384 2.90 25.36 13.36
C ILE A 384 1.89 25.71 12.27
N GLN A 385 2.13 26.77 11.50
CA GLN A 385 1.22 27.21 10.44
C GLN A 385 1.04 26.15 9.35
N VAL A 386 2.15 25.56 8.86
CA VAL A 386 2.12 24.51 7.85
C VAL A 386 1.43 23.25 8.37
N THR A 387 1.71 22.87 9.62
CA THR A 387 1.12 21.70 10.26
C THR A 387 -0.40 21.85 10.43
N CYS A 388 -0.87 23.04 10.83
CA CYS A 388 -2.29 23.35 10.92
C CYS A 388 -3.00 23.28 9.56
N CYS A 389 -2.38 23.80 8.50
CA CYS A 389 -3.02 23.95 7.20
C CYS A 389 -3.02 22.65 6.37
N ILE A 390 -1.91 21.91 6.38
CA ILE A 390 -1.67 20.80 5.44
C ILE A 390 -1.71 19.45 6.14
N GLY A 391 -1.26 19.37 7.40
CA GLY A 391 -1.31 18.16 8.22
C GLY A 391 -0.03 17.87 9.00
N CYS A 392 -0.12 16.86 9.87
CA CYS A 392 0.96 16.39 10.74
C CYS A 392 2.19 15.91 9.97
N SER A 393 1.98 15.19 8.87
CA SER A 393 3.05 14.63 8.04
C SER A 393 3.97 15.70 7.46
N PHE A 394 3.44 16.89 7.15
CA PHE A 394 4.22 18.05 6.72
C PHE A 394 5.02 18.67 7.86
N GLY A 395 4.43 18.80 9.06
CA GLY A 395 5.16 19.26 10.24
C GLY A 395 6.34 18.35 10.59
N ILE A 396 6.11 17.04 10.62
CA ILE A 396 7.16 16.06 10.89
C ILE A 396 8.23 16.10 9.80
N SER A 397 7.86 16.20 8.52
CA SER A 397 8.85 16.25 7.43
C SER A 397 9.74 17.50 7.48
N MET A 398 9.21 18.66 7.88
CA MET A 398 10.01 19.86 8.15
C MET A 398 11.00 19.64 9.30
N ILE A 399 10.56 18.97 10.36
CA ILE A 399 11.43 18.60 11.49
C ILE A 399 12.53 17.62 11.04
N VAL A 400 12.24 16.66 10.16
CA VAL A 400 13.25 15.74 9.59
C VAL A 400 14.31 16.50 8.79
N ASP A 401 13.90 17.43 7.93
CA ASP A 401 14.84 18.21 7.12
C ASP A 401 15.71 19.12 7.98
N PHE A 402 15.10 19.78 8.98
CA PHE A 402 15.81 20.59 9.95
C PHE A 402 16.81 19.77 10.78
N PHE A 403 16.41 18.58 11.23
CA PHE A 403 17.29 17.64 11.92
C PHE A 403 18.46 17.19 11.02
N SER A 404 18.18 16.88 9.75
CA SER A 404 19.20 16.46 8.77
C SER A 404 20.25 17.55 8.55
N ILE A 405 19.83 18.82 8.50
CA ILE A 405 20.74 19.98 8.39
C ILE A 405 21.59 20.14 9.66
N LEU A 406 20.97 20.05 10.84
CA LEU A 406 21.66 20.22 12.12
C LEU A 406 22.77 19.19 12.31
N PHE A 407 22.53 17.93 11.92
CA PHE A 407 23.46 16.81 12.11
C PHE A 407 24.37 16.53 10.91
N LEU A 408 24.36 17.40 9.89
CA LEU A 408 25.27 17.34 8.74
C LEU A 408 26.77 17.21 9.11
N PRO A 409 27.30 17.86 10.17
CA PRO A 409 28.72 17.71 10.55
C PRO A 409 29.08 16.27 10.88
N ILE A 410 28.18 15.50 11.51
CA ILE A 410 28.41 14.09 11.85
C ILE A 410 28.52 13.25 10.60
N TYR A 411 27.66 13.50 9.60
CA TYR A 411 27.73 12.82 8.31
C TYR A 411 29.08 13.07 7.63
N ILE A 412 29.60 14.29 7.69
CA ILE A 412 30.92 14.65 7.16
C ILE A 412 32.04 13.94 7.94
N PHE A 413 32.00 13.94 9.28
CA PHE A 413 33.00 13.25 10.11
C PHE A 413 33.02 11.75 9.88
N TYR A 414 31.84 11.13 9.80
CA TYR A 414 31.71 9.74 9.44
C TYR A 414 32.34 9.48 8.07
N HIS A 415 32.05 10.31 7.06
CA HIS A 415 32.59 10.10 5.71
C HIS A 415 34.12 10.27 5.65
N ILE A 416 34.68 11.27 6.32
CA ILE A 416 36.13 11.50 6.42
C ILE A 416 36.81 10.33 7.14
N SER A 417 36.35 9.99 8.34
CA SER A 417 36.94 8.91 9.15
C SER A 417 36.81 7.54 8.49
N ARG A 418 35.68 7.27 7.85
CA ARG A 418 35.44 6.05 7.05
C ARG A 418 36.41 5.96 5.87
N LYS A 419 36.59 7.05 5.11
CA LYS A 419 37.54 7.07 3.99
C LYS A 419 38.96 6.84 4.47
N LEU A 420 39.36 7.52 5.54
CA LEU A 420 40.67 7.38 6.14
C LEU A 420 40.93 5.93 6.58
N TYR A 421 39.99 5.33 7.30
CA TYR A 421 40.08 3.93 7.75
C TYR A 421 40.12 2.93 6.58
N HIS A 422 39.27 3.12 5.57
CA HIS A 422 39.26 2.25 4.40
C HIS A 422 40.58 2.32 3.61
N TRP A 423 41.14 3.52 3.46
CA TRP A 423 42.46 3.71 2.82
C TRP A 423 43.58 3.08 3.65
N ASP A 424 43.57 3.27 4.97
CA ASP A 424 44.55 2.67 5.88
C ASP A 424 44.57 1.13 5.73
N LEU A 425 43.39 0.49 5.83
CA LEU A 425 43.25 -0.96 5.62
C LEU A 425 43.70 -1.41 4.22
N SER A 426 43.33 -0.67 3.18
CA SER A 426 43.66 -1.05 1.79
C SER A 426 45.16 -0.97 1.51
N ILE A 427 45.82 0.07 2.03
CA ILE A 427 47.28 0.23 1.93
C ILE A 427 47.98 -0.84 2.75
N MET A 428 47.54 -1.08 3.99
CA MET A 428 48.07 -2.16 4.82
C MET A 428 47.96 -3.53 4.16
N LEU A 429 46.81 -3.87 3.58
CA LEU A 429 46.61 -5.14 2.87
C LEU A 429 47.57 -5.27 1.69
N SER A 430 47.78 -4.18 0.94
CA SER A 430 48.69 -4.14 -0.19
C SER A 430 50.16 -4.32 0.24
N LEU A 431 50.56 -3.68 1.34
CA LEU A 431 51.91 -3.82 1.91
C LEU A 431 52.12 -5.19 2.57
N PHE A 432 51.08 -5.78 3.15
CA PHE A 432 51.13 -7.14 3.67
C PHE A 432 51.36 -8.15 2.53
N TYR A 433 50.70 -7.97 1.38
CA TYR A 433 51.00 -8.78 0.20
C TYR A 433 52.43 -8.57 -0.29
N LEU A 434 52.92 -7.33 -0.32
CA LEU A 434 54.31 -7.02 -0.67
C LEU A 434 55.30 -7.77 0.24
N PHE A 435 55.06 -7.79 1.57
CA PHE A 435 55.84 -8.57 2.53
C PHE A 435 55.80 -10.09 2.25
N CYS A 436 54.65 -10.61 1.83
CA CYS A 436 54.49 -12.02 1.45
C CYS A 436 55.01 -12.36 0.04
N GLY A 437 55.61 -11.42 -0.70
CA GLY A 437 56.04 -11.65 -2.09
C GLY A 437 54.88 -11.78 -3.08
N LYS A 438 53.74 -11.17 -2.77
CA LYS A 438 52.49 -11.24 -3.54
C LYS A 438 52.07 -9.87 -4.05
N LYS A 439 51.40 -9.83 -5.19
CA LYS A 439 50.88 -8.61 -5.82
C LYS A 439 49.43 -8.83 -6.24
N ASN A 440 48.56 -7.89 -5.90
CA ASN A 440 47.19 -7.91 -6.40
C ASN A 440 47.16 -7.51 -7.89
N ASN A 441 46.62 -8.38 -8.73
CA ASN A 441 46.46 -8.14 -10.15
C ASN A 441 45.02 -7.67 -10.43
N VAL A 442 44.82 -6.36 -10.46
CA VAL A 442 43.50 -5.72 -10.64
C VAL A 442 42.85 -6.15 -11.97
N LEU A 443 43.63 -6.45 -13.01
CA LEU A 443 43.10 -6.83 -14.33
C LEU A 443 42.49 -8.24 -14.35
N ARG A 444 42.94 -9.14 -13.45
CA ARG A 444 42.50 -10.54 -13.37
C ARG A 444 41.82 -10.89 -12.04
N ASP A 445 41.58 -9.88 -11.20
CA ASP A 445 40.98 -9.99 -9.86
C ASP A 445 41.55 -11.15 -9.02
N ARG A 446 42.89 -11.25 -8.99
CA ARG A 446 43.59 -12.35 -8.29
C ARG A 446 44.92 -11.90 -7.70
N ILE A 447 45.40 -12.65 -6.71
CA ILE A 447 46.69 -12.41 -6.06
C ILE A 447 47.75 -13.28 -6.76
N ASP A 448 48.70 -12.63 -7.43
CA ASP A 448 49.81 -13.28 -8.13
C ASP A 448 51.10 -13.22 -7.27
N HIS A 449 51.99 -14.20 -7.41
CA HIS A 449 53.33 -14.12 -6.83
C HIS A 449 54.18 -13.16 -7.67
N ASN A 450 55.00 -12.34 -7.02
CA ASN A 450 55.89 -11.41 -7.70
C ASN A 450 57.25 -11.36 -7.01
N TYR A 451 58.32 -11.32 -7.79
CA TYR A 451 59.69 -11.24 -7.27
C TYR A 451 60.03 -9.78 -6.96
N PHE A 452 59.86 -9.38 -5.70
CA PHE A 452 60.27 -8.06 -5.23
C PHE A 452 61.75 -8.06 -4.81
N GLN A 453 62.44 -6.95 -5.02
CA GLN A 453 63.80 -6.75 -4.51
C GLN A 453 63.77 -6.62 -2.98
N LEU A 454 64.88 -6.98 -2.34
CA LEU A 454 65.01 -6.93 -0.87
C LEU A 454 64.73 -5.52 -0.33
N ASP A 455 65.27 -4.49 -0.97
CA ASP A 455 65.07 -3.09 -0.57
C ASP A 455 63.60 -2.67 -0.61
N GLN A 456 62.85 -3.11 -1.63
CA GLN A 456 61.42 -2.83 -1.77
C GLN A 456 60.62 -3.50 -0.67
N MET A 457 60.94 -4.76 -0.35
CA MET A 457 60.30 -5.50 0.73
C MET A 457 60.62 -4.86 2.09
N LEU A 458 61.85 -4.40 2.31
CA LEU A 458 62.26 -3.72 3.53
C LEU A 458 61.47 -2.42 3.74
N VAL A 459 61.46 -1.54 2.74
CA VAL A 459 60.69 -0.27 2.80
C VAL A 459 59.20 -0.55 3.00
N GLY A 460 58.66 -1.53 2.29
CA GLY A 460 57.26 -1.96 2.45
C GLY A 460 56.94 -2.44 3.87
N THR A 461 57.86 -3.18 4.48
CA THR A 461 57.71 -3.69 5.86
C THR A 461 57.77 -2.55 6.87
N VAL A 462 58.68 -1.58 6.71
CA VAL A 462 58.76 -0.40 7.59
C VAL A 462 57.46 0.42 7.51
N LEU A 463 56.98 0.71 6.29
CA LEU A 463 55.71 1.42 6.10
C LEU A 463 54.52 0.64 6.68
N PHE A 464 54.50 -0.69 6.52
CA PHE A 464 53.47 -1.55 7.09
C PHE A 464 53.44 -1.47 8.61
N ILE A 465 54.60 -1.55 9.27
CA ILE A 465 54.71 -1.45 10.73
C ILE A 465 54.24 -0.07 11.21
N ILE A 466 54.63 1.02 10.52
CA ILE A 466 54.18 2.37 10.86
C ILE A 466 52.65 2.47 10.77
N LEU A 467 52.05 2.03 9.66
CA LEU A 467 50.60 2.07 9.48
C LEU A 467 49.89 1.22 10.52
N LEU A 468 50.37 -0.01 10.79
CA LEU A 468 49.83 -0.90 11.82
C LEU A 468 49.77 -0.23 13.20
N PHE A 469 50.75 0.61 13.56
CA PHE A 469 50.74 1.37 14.80
C PHE A 469 49.84 2.62 14.76
N LEU A 470 49.53 3.16 13.59
CA LEU A 470 48.60 4.29 13.42
C LEU A 470 47.14 3.82 13.38
N THR A 471 46.87 2.61 12.87
CA THR A 471 45.52 2.06 12.69
C THR A 471 44.64 2.10 13.94
N PRO A 472 45.11 1.77 15.16
CA PRO A 472 44.27 1.85 16.36
C PRO A 472 43.68 3.26 16.57
N THR A 473 44.45 4.30 16.24
CA THR A 473 44.02 5.70 16.36
C THR A 473 42.95 6.00 15.32
N VAL A 474 43.18 5.66 14.05
CA VAL A 474 42.21 5.86 12.96
C VAL A 474 40.91 5.08 13.24
N LEU A 475 41.03 3.84 13.72
CA LEU A 475 39.90 2.99 14.09
C LEU A 475 39.07 3.62 15.22
N ALA A 476 39.71 4.16 16.26
CA ALA A 476 39.00 4.79 17.37
C ALA A 476 38.12 5.97 16.90
N PHE A 477 38.67 6.87 16.07
CA PHE A 477 37.91 7.97 15.46
C PHE A 477 36.79 7.46 14.56
N TYR A 478 37.06 6.45 13.72
CA TYR A 478 36.06 5.86 12.85
C TYR A 478 34.88 5.24 13.63
N VAL A 479 35.17 4.45 14.67
CA VAL A 479 34.13 3.79 15.49
C VAL A 479 33.27 4.83 16.21
N PHE A 480 33.87 5.87 16.78
CA PHE A 480 33.15 6.93 17.47
C PHE A 480 32.16 7.66 16.56
N TYR A 481 32.61 8.13 15.39
CA TYR A 481 31.72 8.81 14.45
C TYR A 481 30.73 7.88 13.75
N THR A 482 31.07 6.61 13.57
CA THR A 482 30.11 5.60 13.08
C THR A 482 28.98 5.40 14.09
N PHE A 483 29.28 5.35 15.39
CA PHE A 483 28.25 5.24 16.43
C PHE A 483 27.30 6.45 16.43
N LEU A 484 27.85 7.67 16.36
CA LEU A 484 27.04 8.88 16.24
C LEU A 484 26.18 8.87 14.97
N GLN A 485 26.76 8.51 13.82
CA GLN A 485 26.04 8.42 12.55
C GLN A 485 24.89 7.40 12.61
N MET A 486 25.11 6.23 13.19
CA MET A 486 24.06 5.22 13.32
C MET A 486 22.92 5.68 14.22
N THR A 487 23.22 6.50 15.24
CA THR A 487 22.21 7.10 16.11
C THR A 487 21.34 8.10 15.34
N VAL A 488 21.97 9.01 14.59
CA VAL A 488 21.27 10.00 13.74
C VAL A 488 20.40 9.32 12.69
N VAL A 489 20.96 8.35 11.94
CA VAL A 489 20.23 7.60 10.91
C VAL A 489 19.05 6.83 11.51
N SER A 490 19.19 6.28 12.72
CA SER A 490 18.08 5.56 13.38
C SER A 490 16.92 6.50 13.72
N VAL A 491 17.21 7.72 14.17
CA VAL A 491 16.19 8.75 14.44
C VAL A 491 15.51 9.19 13.14
N GLU A 492 16.28 9.47 12.08
CA GLU A 492 15.72 9.83 10.76
C GLU A 492 14.81 8.74 10.19
N ILE A 493 15.25 7.48 10.22
CA ILE A 493 14.44 6.33 9.79
C ILE A 493 13.16 6.23 10.63
N GLY A 494 13.24 6.44 11.95
CA GLY A 494 12.08 6.43 12.84
C GLY A 494 11.04 7.49 12.46
N LEU A 495 11.49 8.73 12.21
CA LEU A 495 10.62 9.83 11.80
C LEU A 495 10.03 9.61 10.40
N GLU A 496 10.82 9.13 9.43
CA GLU A 496 10.30 8.80 8.09
C GLU A 496 9.32 7.62 8.12
N SER A 497 9.55 6.64 9.00
CA SER A 497 8.61 5.54 9.22
C SER A 497 7.28 6.03 9.78
N LEU A 498 7.32 7.00 10.69
CA LEU A 498 6.12 7.65 11.23
C LEU A 498 5.34 8.39 10.13
N ILE A 499 6.05 9.12 9.27
CA ILE A 499 5.45 9.76 8.09
C ILE A 499 4.81 8.72 7.16
N ALA A 500 5.47 7.59 6.91
CA ALA A 500 4.94 6.51 6.08
C ALA A 500 3.72 5.82 6.71
N LEU A 501 3.68 5.71 8.04
CA LEU A 501 2.53 5.23 8.76
C LEU A 501 1.34 6.17 8.56
N ILE A 502 1.51 7.47 8.82
CA ILE A 502 0.44 8.47 8.69
C ILE A 502 -0.14 8.49 7.26
N ASN A 503 0.71 8.38 6.23
CA ASN A 503 0.30 8.54 4.84
C ASN A 503 -0.26 7.28 4.15
N HIS A 504 0.02 6.09 4.65
CA HIS A 504 -0.38 4.84 3.98
C HIS A 504 -1.08 3.84 4.90
N PHE A 505 -1.44 4.22 6.13
CA PHE A 505 -2.09 3.30 7.06
C PHE A 505 -3.39 2.76 6.44
N PRO A 506 -3.67 1.43 6.47
CA PRO A 506 -4.87 0.86 5.88
C PRO A 506 -6.10 1.13 6.76
N LEU A 507 -6.33 2.39 7.15
CA LEU A 507 -7.36 2.84 8.09
C LEU A 507 -8.76 2.45 7.61
N PHE A 508 -9.07 2.78 6.35
CA PHE A 508 -10.39 2.53 5.79
C PHE A 508 -10.66 1.04 5.63
N VAL A 509 -9.64 0.28 5.25
CA VAL A 509 -9.70 -1.19 5.16
C VAL A 509 -9.95 -1.80 6.55
N LEU A 510 -9.22 -1.35 7.57
CA LEU A 510 -9.40 -1.79 8.95
C LEU A 510 -10.79 -1.45 9.48
N MET A 511 -11.27 -0.22 9.22
CA MET A 511 -12.60 0.23 9.60
C MET A 511 -13.69 -0.63 8.94
N LEU A 512 -13.59 -0.89 7.64
CA LEU A 512 -14.51 -1.78 6.93
C LEU A 512 -14.49 -3.18 7.52
N ARG A 513 -13.30 -3.70 7.84
CA ARG A 513 -13.11 -5.03 8.43
C ARG A 513 -13.74 -5.15 9.81
N LEU A 514 -13.65 -4.10 10.62
CA LEU A 514 -14.22 -4.03 11.98
C LEU A 514 -15.74 -3.86 11.94
N LYS A 515 -16.25 -3.03 11.02
CA LYS A 515 -17.69 -2.79 10.85
C LYS A 515 -18.43 -4.00 10.29
N ASP A 516 -17.86 -4.63 9.25
CA ASP A 516 -18.44 -5.82 8.65
C ASP A 516 -17.38 -6.65 7.91
N PRO A 517 -17.01 -7.83 8.42
CA PRO A 517 -15.97 -8.65 7.84
C PRO A 517 -16.28 -9.08 6.39
N LYS A 518 -17.56 -9.21 6.03
CA LYS A 518 -18.00 -9.70 4.70
C LYS A 518 -17.80 -8.67 3.58
N ARG A 519 -17.45 -7.42 3.90
CA ARG A 519 -17.18 -6.37 2.91
C ARG A 519 -15.81 -6.48 2.25
N ILE A 520 -14.90 -7.22 2.87
CA ILE A 520 -13.54 -7.43 2.38
C ILE A 520 -13.29 -8.94 2.28
N PRO A 521 -13.88 -9.60 1.26
CA PRO A 521 -13.61 -11.01 0.99
C PRO A 521 -12.11 -11.27 0.77
N GLY A 522 -11.60 -12.27 1.47
CA GLY A 522 -10.27 -12.85 1.30
C GLY A 522 -10.27 -14.24 0.70
N GLY A 523 -11.46 -14.78 0.38
CA GLY A 523 -11.69 -16.12 -0.12
C GLY A 523 -13.11 -16.60 0.24
N ILE A 524 -13.40 -17.86 -0.06
CA ILE A 524 -14.63 -18.55 0.33
C ILE A 524 -14.30 -19.78 1.17
N SER A 525 -15.19 -20.12 2.11
CA SER A 525 -15.13 -21.36 2.88
C SER A 525 -16.46 -22.09 2.75
N ILE A 526 -16.41 -23.37 2.38
CA ILE A 526 -17.58 -24.25 2.34
C ILE A 526 -17.58 -25.05 3.64
N VAL A 527 -18.59 -24.82 4.48
CA VAL A 527 -18.73 -25.47 5.79
C VAL A 527 -19.89 -26.44 5.73
N LYS A 528 -19.69 -27.68 6.19
CA LYS A 528 -20.78 -28.66 6.32
C LYS A 528 -21.71 -28.22 7.46
N LYS A 529 -23.00 -28.07 7.16
CA LYS A 529 -24.03 -27.81 8.16
C LYS A 529 -24.65 -29.16 8.54
N VAL A 530 -24.44 -29.59 9.79
CA VAL A 530 -25.13 -30.77 10.32
C VAL A 530 -26.54 -30.33 10.68
N THR A 531 -27.53 -30.79 9.93
CA THR A 531 -28.95 -30.69 10.30
C THR A 531 -29.28 -31.76 11.34
N ASP A 532 -30.19 -31.46 12.26
CA ASP A 532 -30.55 -32.32 13.37
C ASP A 532 -30.99 -33.72 12.91
N ILE A 533 -30.69 -34.72 13.76
CA ILE A 533 -30.86 -36.17 13.59
C ILE A 533 -32.32 -36.60 13.24
N HIS A 534 -33.29 -35.69 13.28
CA HIS A 534 -34.71 -35.97 13.05
C HIS A 534 -35.22 -35.63 11.64
N THR A 535 -34.48 -34.87 10.83
CA THR A 535 -34.81 -34.68 9.41
C THR A 535 -33.75 -35.38 8.57
N ASN A 536 -34.17 -36.38 7.81
CA ASN A 536 -33.31 -37.17 6.91
C ASN A 536 -32.90 -36.35 5.66
N GLU A 537 -32.55 -35.08 5.86
CA GLU A 537 -32.13 -34.15 4.82
C GLU A 537 -30.66 -34.39 4.48
N ALA A 538 -30.40 -34.56 3.17
CA ALA A 538 -29.08 -34.74 2.58
C ALA A 538 -28.07 -33.70 3.09
N TYR A 539 -26.79 -34.06 3.14
CA TYR A 539 -25.70 -33.21 3.61
C TYR A 539 -25.71 -31.81 2.95
N VAL A 540 -26.20 -30.80 3.68
CA VAL A 540 -26.23 -29.42 3.18
C VAL A 540 -24.88 -28.74 3.43
N LEU A 541 -24.29 -28.21 2.37
CA LEU A 541 -23.07 -27.42 2.43
C LEU A 541 -23.43 -25.94 2.50
N GLN A 542 -22.69 -25.16 3.29
CA GLN A 542 -22.90 -23.72 3.40
C GLN A 542 -21.71 -22.95 2.83
N LEU A 543 -21.97 -22.09 1.84
CA LEU A 543 -21.01 -21.13 1.32
C LEU A 543 -20.92 -19.92 2.27
N GLN A 544 -19.72 -19.69 2.80
CA GLN A 544 -19.42 -18.54 3.64
C GLN A 544 -18.25 -17.73 3.04
N ASN A 545 -18.26 -16.41 3.29
CA ASN A 545 -17.17 -15.53 2.89
C ASN A 545 -16.09 -15.56 3.97
N SER A 546 -14.86 -15.93 3.60
CA SER A 546 -13.71 -15.86 4.49
C SER A 546 -13.03 -14.50 4.33
N PRO A 547 -13.05 -13.65 5.35
CA PRO A 547 -12.55 -12.28 5.22
C PRO A 547 -11.02 -12.19 5.28
N ILE A 548 -10.43 -11.14 4.70
CA ILE A 548 -8.96 -10.96 4.65
C ILE A 548 -8.33 -10.97 6.06
N LYS A 549 -7.18 -11.63 6.22
CA LYS A 549 -6.44 -11.67 7.50
C LYS A 549 -5.84 -10.29 7.80
N ILE A 550 -5.84 -9.88 9.07
CA ILE A 550 -5.30 -8.55 9.45
C ILE A 550 -3.82 -8.45 9.06
N GLY A 551 -3.02 -9.49 9.28
CA GLY A 551 -1.60 -9.50 8.91
C GLY A 551 -1.36 -9.28 7.42
N THR A 552 -2.25 -9.72 6.53
CA THR A 552 -2.09 -9.51 5.09
C THR A 552 -2.33 -8.05 4.68
N MET A 553 -3.07 -7.27 5.47
CA MET A 553 -3.28 -5.84 5.24
C MET A 553 -2.01 -5.01 5.51
N PHE A 554 -1.12 -5.51 6.38
CA PHE A 554 0.14 -4.86 6.75
C PHE A 554 1.36 -5.43 6.02
N LYS A 555 1.15 -6.21 4.94
CA LYS A 555 2.23 -6.76 4.10
C LYS A 555 3.27 -5.71 3.67
N PRO A 556 2.88 -4.52 3.16
CA PRO A 556 3.86 -3.49 2.79
C PRO A 556 4.75 -3.11 3.96
N TYR A 557 4.17 -2.83 5.12
CA TYR A 557 4.90 -2.46 6.33
C TYR A 557 5.85 -3.55 6.81
N SER A 558 5.41 -4.81 6.75
CA SER A 558 6.27 -5.95 7.07
C SER A 558 7.46 -6.05 6.12
N ALA A 559 7.25 -5.79 4.82
CA ALA A 559 8.32 -5.77 3.82
C ALA A 559 9.34 -4.65 4.10
N LEU A 560 8.87 -3.42 4.38
CA LEU A 560 9.75 -2.30 4.74
C LEU A 560 10.50 -2.53 6.05
N MET A 561 9.86 -3.07 7.08
CA MET A 561 10.53 -3.40 8.34
C MET A 561 11.64 -4.45 8.12
N THR A 562 11.37 -5.43 7.26
CA THR A 562 12.35 -6.45 6.87
C THR A 562 13.52 -5.82 6.10
N GLN A 563 13.24 -4.90 5.17
CA GLN A 563 14.27 -4.17 4.43
C GLN A 563 15.12 -3.28 5.36
N MET A 564 14.53 -2.58 6.32
CA MET A 564 15.25 -1.78 7.31
C MET A 564 16.19 -2.66 8.14
N LYS A 565 15.68 -3.78 8.63
CA LYS A 565 16.46 -4.75 9.40
C LYS A 565 17.65 -5.27 8.59
N ILE A 566 17.44 -5.62 7.32
CA ILE A 566 18.50 -6.14 6.45
C ILE A 566 19.53 -5.05 6.10
N ASN A 567 19.12 -3.81 5.85
CA ASN A 567 20.01 -2.75 5.38
C ASN A 567 20.80 -2.06 6.50
N TYR A 568 20.20 -1.88 7.68
CA TYR A 568 20.82 -1.08 8.77
C TYR A 568 21.14 -1.89 10.02
N PHE A 569 20.41 -2.97 10.29
CA PHE A 569 20.54 -3.75 11.54
C PHE A 569 20.95 -5.20 11.31
N SER A 570 21.63 -5.49 10.19
CA SER A 570 22.07 -6.85 9.85
C SER A 570 23.55 -7.08 10.12
N VAL A 571 23.93 -8.36 10.22
CA VAL A 571 25.34 -8.79 10.24
C VAL A 571 26.09 -8.30 8.99
N GLY A 572 25.40 -8.16 7.86
CA GLY A 572 25.95 -7.57 6.64
C GLY A 572 26.34 -6.10 6.83
N THR A 573 25.56 -5.32 7.59
CA THR A 573 25.90 -3.94 7.94
C THR A 573 27.13 -3.90 8.85
N VAL A 574 27.22 -4.79 9.84
CA VAL A 574 28.42 -4.92 10.69
C VAL A 574 29.66 -5.25 9.86
N LYS A 575 29.54 -6.17 8.87
CA LYS A 575 30.63 -6.49 7.95
C LYS A 575 31.02 -5.29 7.08
N LYS A 576 30.05 -4.49 6.63
CA LYS A 576 30.30 -3.23 5.90
C LYS A 576 31.04 -2.22 6.77
N ILE A 577 30.63 -2.05 8.04
CA ILE A 577 31.32 -1.20 9.01
C ILE A 577 32.77 -1.68 9.21
N ALA A 578 32.95 -2.98 9.46
CA ALA A 578 34.28 -3.55 9.69
C ALA A 578 35.24 -3.30 8.51
N GLY A 579 34.74 -3.32 7.26
CA GLY A 579 35.52 -3.02 6.06
C GLY A 579 35.62 -1.54 5.67
N GLY A 580 35.04 -0.62 6.45
CA GLY A 580 35.00 0.80 6.11
C GLY A 580 34.19 1.10 4.84
N LEU A 581 33.12 0.34 4.58
CA LEU A 581 32.21 0.55 3.46
C LEU A 581 31.13 1.60 3.80
N PRO A 582 30.59 2.32 2.79
CA PRO A 582 29.56 3.33 3.04
C PRO A 582 28.28 2.73 3.63
N ILE A 583 27.74 3.42 4.63
CA ILE A 583 26.38 3.23 5.12
C ILE A 583 25.67 4.53 4.81
N MET A 584 24.88 4.51 3.74
CA MET A 584 24.06 5.64 3.37
C MET A 584 22.61 5.26 3.56
N MET A 585 21.82 6.20 4.06
CA MET A 585 20.38 6.04 4.08
C MET A 585 19.88 6.06 2.64
N ASN A 586 19.49 4.91 2.10
CA ASN A 586 18.82 4.87 0.81
C ASN A 586 17.35 5.19 1.02
N ARG A 587 17.10 6.50 1.06
CA ARG A 587 15.83 7.17 1.14
C ARG A 587 14.82 6.56 0.14
N ASN A 588 15.21 6.34 -1.12
CA ASN A 588 14.31 5.82 -2.18
C ASN A 588 13.66 4.46 -1.87
N LYS A 589 14.36 3.59 -1.13
CA LYS A 589 13.81 2.29 -0.72
C LYS A 589 12.69 2.42 0.31
N LEU A 590 12.80 3.36 1.24
CA LEU A 590 11.76 3.63 2.25
C LEU A 590 10.50 4.20 1.61
N TYR A 591 10.64 4.91 0.49
CA TYR A 591 9.52 5.57 -0.20
C TYR A 591 8.68 4.67 -1.06
N TYR A 592 9.16 3.47 -1.37
CA TYR A 592 8.37 2.51 -2.14
C TYR A 592 6.96 2.35 -1.57
N ILE A 593 6.81 2.32 -0.24
CA ILE A 593 5.50 2.24 0.43
C ILE A 593 4.65 3.49 0.19
N LEU A 594 5.23 4.68 0.34
CA LEU A 594 4.52 5.95 0.18
C LEU A 594 3.86 6.05 -1.20
N TYR A 595 4.54 5.54 -2.23
CA TYR A 595 4.03 5.56 -3.59
C TYR A 595 3.23 4.31 -3.96
N SER A 596 3.17 3.27 -3.13
CA SER A 596 2.58 1.96 -3.51
C SER A 596 1.11 2.01 -3.96
N SER A 597 0.34 3.01 -3.50
CA SER A 597 -1.05 3.26 -3.91
C SER A 597 -1.20 4.15 -5.15
N LEU A 598 -0.10 4.69 -5.69
CA LEU A 598 -0.07 5.60 -6.83
C LEU A 598 0.50 4.93 -8.09
N PRO A 599 0.04 5.30 -9.30
CA PRO A 599 0.60 4.79 -10.55
C PRO A 599 2.07 5.22 -10.72
N LYS A 600 2.84 4.48 -11.53
CA LYS A 600 4.26 4.80 -11.79
C LYS A 600 4.43 6.08 -12.62
N THR A 601 3.50 6.36 -13.51
CA THR A 601 3.46 7.58 -14.33
C THR A 601 2.23 8.39 -14.00
N SER A 602 2.39 9.70 -13.81
CA SER A 602 1.25 10.60 -13.66
C SER A 602 0.41 10.59 -14.96
N PRO A 603 -0.92 10.51 -14.89
CA PRO A 603 -1.77 10.52 -16.08
C PRO A 603 -1.55 11.80 -16.91
N SER A 604 -1.75 11.71 -18.22
CA SER A 604 -1.71 12.90 -19.08
C SER A 604 -3.01 13.70 -18.89
N ILE A 605 -2.92 15.03 -18.90
CA ILE A 605 -4.09 15.90 -18.69
C ILE A 605 -5.09 15.75 -19.86
N LEU A 606 -4.58 15.45 -21.06
CA LEU A 606 -5.40 15.23 -22.25
C LEU A 606 -6.24 13.95 -22.10
N GLU A 607 -5.65 12.87 -21.58
CA GLU A 607 -6.37 11.63 -21.26
C GLU A 607 -7.41 11.83 -20.15
N LEU A 608 -7.19 12.79 -19.24
CA LEU A 608 -8.08 13.06 -18.12
C LEU A 608 -9.27 13.94 -18.49
N TYR A 609 -9.09 14.88 -19.42
CA TYR A 609 -10.10 15.92 -19.72
C TYR A 609 -11.40 15.34 -20.30
N LEU A 610 -11.30 14.47 -21.32
CA LEU A 610 -12.48 13.91 -21.99
C LEU A 610 -13.33 13.04 -21.04
N PRO A 611 -12.75 12.05 -20.31
CA PRO A 611 -13.53 11.22 -19.40
C PRO A 611 -14.12 12.01 -18.23
N LEU A 612 -13.41 13.05 -17.75
CA LEU A 612 -13.90 13.92 -16.67
C LEU A 612 -15.03 14.83 -17.14
N LYS A 613 -14.97 15.34 -18.37
CA LYS A 613 -16.06 16.10 -19.02
C LYS A 613 -17.32 15.25 -19.12
N ASP A 614 -17.19 14.03 -19.65
CA ASP A 614 -18.32 13.10 -19.79
C ASP A 614 -18.92 12.73 -18.44
N ALA A 615 -18.07 12.52 -17.43
CA ALA A 615 -18.51 12.19 -16.08
C ALA A 615 -19.26 13.35 -15.40
N LEU A 616 -18.82 14.60 -15.53
CA LEU A 616 -19.38 15.74 -14.77
C LEU A 616 -20.50 16.48 -15.49
N VAL A 617 -20.39 16.65 -16.81
CA VAL A 617 -21.28 17.47 -17.62
C VAL A 617 -22.29 16.62 -18.40
N GLY A 618 -22.02 15.32 -18.54
CA GLY A 618 -22.78 14.38 -19.37
C GLY A 618 -22.37 14.44 -20.84
N LYS A 619 -22.61 13.35 -21.58
CA LYS A 619 -22.41 13.35 -23.04
C LYS A 619 -23.32 14.40 -23.67
N GLN A 620 -22.74 15.39 -24.35
CA GLN A 620 -23.51 16.17 -25.32
C GLN A 620 -23.85 15.21 -26.45
N GLN A 621 -25.14 14.93 -26.65
CA GLN A 621 -25.62 14.39 -27.92
C GLN A 621 -25.37 15.51 -28.95
N GLU A 622 -24.34 15.35 -29.76
CA GLU A 622 -24.24 16.05 -31.05
C GLU A 622 -25.19 15.39 -32.05
#